data_AF-A0A6L3XRH0-F1
#
_entry.id   AF-A0A6L3XRH0-F1
#
_cell.length_a   1.000
_cell.length_b   1.000
_cell.length_c   1.000
_cell.angle_alpha   90.00
_cell.angle_beta   90.00
_cell.angle_gamma   90.00
#
_symmetry.space_group_name_H-M   'P 1'
#
loop_
_entity.id
_entity.type
_entity.pdbx_description
1 polymer ?
#
loop_
_entity_poly.entity_id
_entity_poly.type
_entity_poly.pdbx_seq_one_letter_code
_entity_poly.pdbx_strand_id
1 'polypeptide(L)'
;MIKNLHIQNYRSIRDMSLELEQLNIVFGPNGTGKSNIYKAIYLMHSAAQGQFSQALANEGGILKVFWAGKTRSDQLRRMNLAVETETYEYELQVGFVEKLPYPSQFQLDPVIKEESIWLGGQHRRPSSQLMKRKNQAVFLNNVHHEKVTHSGTLYENESVFGQLGEPHLYPEVSQMRESLRNWRFYHEFSVSSGSAIRAPQVGFRSPVLASDGANLTAAFQTIVEIGDELLLMRILDQAFPGCVFYSDNTGGRFRMMMQREGLSSPLEPAEFSDG
;
A
#
# COMPACT_ATOMS: atom_id res chain seq x y z
N MET A 1 1.31 -7.75 -10.73
CA MET A 1 0.08 -6.95 -10.51
C MET A 1 -0.87 -7.68 -9.56
N ILE A 2 -1.85 -7.00 -8.94
CA ILE A 2 -2.93 -7.67 -8.17
C ILE A 2 -3.91 -8.29 -9.16
N LYS A 3 -4.28 -9.55 -8.96
CA LYS A 3 -5.30 -10.28 -9.73
C LYS A 3 -6.60 -10.43 -8.96
N ASN A 4 -6.54 -10.86 -7.71
CA ASN A 4 -7.72 -11.04 -6.87
C ASN A 4 -7.54 -10.35 -5.53
N LEU A 5 -8.59 -9.70 -5.06
CA LEU A 5 -8.69 -9.12 -3.72
C LEU A 5 -9.86 -9.77 -3.00
N HIS A 6 -9.61 -10.25 -1.79
CA HIS A 6 -10.64 -10.84 -0.94
C HIS A 6 -10.64 -10.14 0.42
N ILE A 7 -11.83 -9.71 0.84
CA ILE A 7 -12.07 -8.93 2.05
C ILE A 7 -13.21 -9.57 2.83
N GLN A 8 -12.94 -9.95 4.07
CA GLN A 8 -13.93 -10.51 4.97
C GLN A 8 -13.94 -9.79 6.31
N ASN A 9 -15.15 -9.56 6.80
CA ASN A 9 -15.45 -8.97 8.09
C ASN A 9 -14.76 -7.61 8.35
N TYR A 10 -14.67 -6.76 7.32
CA TYR A 10 -14.03 -5.44 7.38
C TYR A 10 -15.04 -4.31 7.17
N ARG A 11 -15.25 -3.48 8.21
CA ARG A 11 -16.09 -2.28 8.19
C ARG A 11 -17.49 -2.51 7.62
N SER A 12 -17.74 -2.12 6.36
CA SER A 12 -19.00 -2.29 5.66
C SER A 12 -19.02 -3.50 4.69
N ILE A 13 -17.98 -4.33 4.72
CA ILE A 13 -17.80 -5.49 3.85
C ILE A 13 -17.83 -6.74 4.73
N ARG A 14 -18.85 -7.58 4.54
CA ARG A 14 -18.95 -8.87 5.26
C ARG A 14 -18.07 -9.93 4.60
N ASP A 15 -18.23 -10.08 3.29
CA ASP A 15 -17.51 -11.04 2.47
C ASP A 15 -17.56 -10.54 1.02
N MET A 16 -16.42 -10.39 0.38
CA MET A 16 -16.29 -9.85 -0.98
C MET A 16 -15.01 -10.38 -1.62
N SER A 17 -15.14 -10.88 -2.85
CA SER A 17 -14.04 -11.19 -3.75
C SER A 17 -14.16 -10.31 -5.00
N LEU A 18 -13.05 -9.73 -5.42
CA LEU A 18 -12.95 -8.90 -6.63
C LEU A 18 -11.80 -9.41 -7.49
N GLU A 19 -12.11 -9.74 -8.74
CA GLU A 19 -11.10 -9.90 -9.79
C GLU A 19 -10.73 -8.52 -10.34
N LEU A 20 -9.44 -8.28 -10.52
CA LEU A 20 -8.88 -6.98 -10.88
C LEU A 20 -8.11 -7.08 -12.20
N GLU A 21 -8.44 -6.18 -13.12
CA GLU A 21 -7.74 -6.00 -14.39
C GLU A 21 -6.77 -4.81 -14.32
N GLN A 22 -6.14 -4.44 -15.45
CA GLN A 22 -5.15 -3.36 -15.49
C GLN A 22 -5.73 -2.01 -15.08
N LEU A 23 -7.02 -1.79 -15.33
CA LEU A 23 -7.76 -0.60 -14.93
C LEU A 23 -9.10 -1.02 -14.32
N ASN A 24 -9.31 -0.67 -13.05
CA ASN A 24 -10.56 -0.93 -12.33
C ASN A 24 -11.16 0.39 -11.88
N ILE A 25 -12.38 0.68 -12.32
CA ILE A 25 -13.10 1.90 -11.96
C ILE A 25 -14.21 1.54 -10.97
N VAL A 26 -14.09 2.00 -9.73
CA VAL A 26 -15.06 1.72 -8.66
C VAL A 26 -15.98 2.93 -8.48
N PHE A 27 -17.26 2.80 -8.84
CA PHE A 27 -18.27 3.85 -8.72
C PHE A 27 -19.52 3.37 -7.97
N GLY A 28 -20.35 4.32 -7.52
CA GLY A 28 -21.61 4.04 -6.81
C GLY A 28 -21.97 5.13 -5.79
N PRO A 29 -23.17 5.08 -5.19
CA PRO A 29 -23.62 6.09 -4.23
C PRO A 29 -22.70 6.29 -3.01
N ASN A 30 -22.80 7.42 -2.33
CA ASN A 30 -22.05 7.66 -1.10
C ASN A 30 -22.48 6.67 0.00
N GLY A 31 -21.52 6.20 0.80
CA GLY A 31 -21.78 5.26 1.90
C GLY A 31 -21.85 3.77 1.52
N THR A 32 -21.68 3.38 0.25
CA THR A 32 -21.74 1.97 -0.19
C THR A 32 -20.48 1.14 0.09
N GLY A 33 -19.46 1.71 0.73
CA GLY A 33 -18.25 0.98 1.12
C GLY A 33 -17.09 1.02 0.12
N LYS A 34 -17.15 1.82 -0.95
CA LYS A 34 -16.05 1.98 -1.93
C LYS A 34 -14.71 2.32 -1.28
N SER A 35 -14.72 3.28 -0.34
CA SER A 35 -13.52 3.66 0.41
C SER A 35 -12.97 2.52 1.28
N ASN A 36 -13.78 1.53 1.66
CA ASN A 36 -13.32 0.39 2.44
C ASN A 36 -12.54 -0.59 1.56
N ILE A 37 -12.84 -0.71 0.26
CA ILE A 37 -12.02 -1.50 -0.67
C ILE A 37 -10.61 -0.90 -0.71
N TYR A 38 -10.52 0.41 -0.91
CA TYR A 38 -9.23 1.11 -0.92
C TYR A 38 -8.47 0.95 0.40
N LYS A 39 -9.13 1.16 1.53
CA LYS A 39 -8.50 1.04 2.85
C LYS A 39 -8.02 -0.38 3.17
N ALA A 40 -8.73 -1.42 2.71
CA ALA A 40 -8.28 -2.80 2.84
C ALA A 40 -6.95 -3.03 2.10
N ILE A 41 -6.81 -2.50 0.87
CA ILE A 41 -5.56 -2.55 0.11
C ILE A 41 -4.45 -1.77 0.84
N TYR A 42 -4.78 -0.59 1.39
CA TYR A 42 -3.85 0.22 2.18
C TYR A 42 -3.38 -0.47 3.47
N LEU A 43 -4.24 -1.23 4.15
CA LEU A 43 -3.86 -2.03 5.32
C LEU A 43 -2.84 -3.12 4.98
N MET A 44 -3.00 -3.79 3.84
CA MET A 44 -2.03 -4.79 3.36
C MET A 44 -0.68 -4.15 3.00
N HIS A 45 -0.69 -2.97 2.39
CA HIS A 45 0.52 -2.18 2.19
C HIS A 45 1.18 -1.80 3.53
N SER A 46 0.40 -1.34 4.50
CA SER A 46 0.89 -0.95 5.83
C SER A 46 1.51 -2.13 6.58
N ALA A 47 0.94 -3.34 6.45
CA ALA A 47 1.52 -4.57 6.96
C ALA A 47 2.91 -4.85 6.35
N ALA A 48 3.06 -4.64 5.04
CA ALA A 48 4.34 -4.81 4.37
C ALA A 48 5.41 -3.78 4.79
N GLN A 49 5.00 -2.63 5.35
CA GLN A 49 5.88 -1.60 5.91
C GLN A 49 6.19 -1.80 7.39
N GLY A 50 5.61 -2.81 8.05
CA GLY A 50 5.73 -2.97 9.50
C GLY A 50 4.97 -1.89 10.29
N GLN A 51 3.89 -1.36 9.71
CA GLN A 51 3.07 -0.27 10.28
C GLN A 51 1.60 -0.67 10.41
N PHE A 52 1.28 -1.97 10.44
CA PHE A 52 -0.09 -2.45 10.45
C PHE A 52 -0.88 -1.96 11.67
N SER A 53 -0.29 -2.08 12.86
CA SER A 53 -0.92 -1.62 14.10
C SER A 53 -1.22 -0.13 14.07
N GLN A 54 -0.27 0.68 13.58
CA GLN A 54 -0.44 2.12 13.47
C GLN A 54 -1.55 2.50 12.49
N ALA A 55 -1.63 1.79 11.35
CA ALA A 55 -2.68 2.01 10.36
C ALA A 55 -4.07 1.72 10.94
N LEU A 56 -4.23 0.63 11.71
CA LEU A 56 -5.48 0.34 12.41
C LEU A 56 -5.83 1.37 13.49
N ALA A 57 -4.83 1.86 14.23
CA ALA A 57 -5.02 2.90 15.24
C ALA A 57 -5.53 4.21 14.60
N ASN A 58 -4.90 4.64 13.49
CA ASN A 58 -5.33 5.80 12.71
C ASN A 58 -6.75 5.65 12.14
N GLU A 59 -7.21 4.41 11.94
CA GLU A 59 -8.57 4.10 11.52
C GLU A 59 -9.62 4.09 12.65
N GLY A 60 -9.22 4.38 13.89
CA GLY A 60 -10.08 4.39 15.07
C GLY A 60 -10.03 3.10 15.90
N GLY A 61 -9.02 2.25 15.66
CA GLY A 61 -8.78 1.01 16.37
C GLY A 61 -9.55 -0.19 15.80
N ILE A 62 -9.16 -1.40 16.22
CA ILE A 62 -9.64 -2.67 15.65
C ILE A 62 -11.18 -2.86 15.76
N LEU A 63 -11.82 -2.32 16.81
CA LEU A 63 -13.29 -2.41 16.95
C LEU A 63 -14.04 -1.69 15.84
N LYS A 64 -13.49 -0.58 15.32
CA LYS A 64 -14.10 0.20 14.23
C LYS A 64 -13.80 -0.39 12.85
N VAL A 65 -12.76 -1.21 12.79
CA VAL A 65 -12.29 -1.89 11.58
C VAL A 65 -13.08 -3.16 11.31
N PHE A 66 -13.57 -3.84 12.34
CA PHE A 66 -14.41 -5.01 12.17
C PHE A 66 -15.77 -4.71 11.56
N TRP A 67 -16.34 -5.74 10.92
CA TRP A 67 -17.66 -5.66 10.30
C TRP A 67 -18.72 -5.14 11.27
N ALA A 68 -19.40 -4.08 10.85
CA ALA A 68 -20.34 -3.32 11.68
C ALA A 68 -21.75 -3.94 11.76
N GLY A 69 -22.02 -5.02 11.01
CA GLY A 69 -23.30 -5.71 11.06
C GLY A 69 -23.50 -6.50 12.35
N LYS A 70 -24.74 -6.96 12.59
CA LYS A 70 -25.06 -7.82 13.74
C LYS A 70 -24.25 -9.12 13.66
N THR A 71 -23.31 -9.30 14.57
CA THR A 71 -22.58 -10.55 14.79
C THR A 71 -23.31 -11.37 15.85
N ARG A 72 -23.35 -12.70 15.69
CA ARG A 72 -23.73 -13.57 16.82
C ARG A 72 -22.70 -13.42 17.94
N SER A 73 -23.12 -13.54 19.19
CA SER A 73 -22.25 -13.37 20.37
C SER A 73 -21.17 -14.45 20.48
N ASP A 74 -21.34 -15.58 19.80
CA ASP A 74 -20.44 -16.75 19.79
C ASP A 74 -19.35 -16.70 18.72
N GLN A 75 -19.43 -15.79 17.75
CA GLN A 75 -18.42 -15.69 16.69
C GLN A 75 -17.18 -14.94 17.16
N LEU A 76 -16.02 -15.61 17.07
CA LEU A 76 -14.72 -14.97 17.18
C LEU A 76 -14.63 -13.85 16.14
N ARG A 77 -14.53 -12.61 16.60
CA ARG A 77 -14.39 -11.46 15.69
C ARG A 77 -13.00 -11.50 15.05
N ARG A 78 -12.98 -11.82 13.76
CA ARG A 78 -11.79 -11.88 12.90
C ARG A 78 -12.06 -11.10 11.63
N MET A 79 -11.07 -10.32 11.21
CA MET A 79 -10.99 -9.76 9.87
C MET A 79 -10.02 -10.62 9.06
N ASN A 80 -10.32 -10.82 7.78
CA ASN A 80 -9.42 -11.50 6.86
C ASN A 80 -9.25 -10.67 5.59
N LEU A 81 -8.01 -10.43 5.21
CA LEU A 81 -7.62 -9.74 3.99
C LEU A 81 -6.73 -10.68 3.20
N ALA A 82 -7.07 -10.95 1.95
CA ALA A 82 -6.22 -11.73 1.07
C ALA A 82 -6.06 -11.07 -0.30
N VAL A 83 -4.88 -11.23 -0.88
CA VAL A 83 -4.55 -10.71 -2.20
C VAL A 83 -3.80 -11.77 -2.99
N GLU A 84 -4.22 -11.98 -4.22
CA GLU A 84 -3.53 -12.81 -5.19
C GLU A 84 -2.83 -11.90 -6.20
N THR A 85 -1.57 -12.23 -6.48
CA THR A 85 -0.76 -11.60 -7.52
C THR A 85 -0.42 -12.64 -8.60
N GLU A 86 0.35 -12.25 -9.60
CA GLU A 86 0.83 -13.21 -10.62
C GLU A 86 1.66 -14.35 -10.03
N THR A 87 2.44 -14.10 -8.97
CA THR A 87 3.43 -15.04 -8.45
C THR A 87 3.03 -15.64 -7.10
N TYR A 88 2.31 -14.90 -6.27
CA TYR A 88 2.00 -15.28 -4.89
C TYR A 88 0.57 -14.93 -4.50
N GLU A 89 0.03 -15.71 -3.58
CA GLU A 89 -1.17 -15.38 -2.81
C GLU A 89 -0.77 -15.11 -1.36
N TYR A 90 -1.29 -14.03 -0.78
CA TYR A 90 -1.03 -13.64 0.60
C TYR A 90 -2.34 -13.45 1.36
N GLU A 91 -2.42 -14.00 2.57
CA GLU A 91 -3.55 -13.86 3.47
C GLU A 91 -3.10 -13.37 4.85
N LEU A 92 -3.87 -12.44 5.40
CA LEU A 92 -3.67 -11.85 6.72
C LEU A 92 -4.98 -11.90 7.51
N GLN A 93 -4.99 -12.68 8.58
CA GLN A 93 -6.10 -12.76 9.52
C GLN A 93 -5.77 -12.06 10.84
N VAL A 94 -6.67 -11.18 11.27
CA VAL A 94 -6.47 -10.33 12.45
C VAL A 94 -7.63 -10.47 13.41
N GLY A 95 -7.33 -10.49 14.70
CA GLY A 95 -8.35 -10.17 15.70
C GLY A 95 -7.81 -9.77 17.05
N PHE A 96 -8.53 -10.11 18.11
CA PHE A 96 -8.17 -9.67 19.46
C PHE A 96 -7.15 -10.58 20.12
N VAL A 97 -6.45 -10.00 21.09
CA VAL A 97 -5.75 -10.73 22.15
C VAL A 97 -6.70 -11.77 22.76
N GLU A 98 -6.20 -12.96 23.04
CA GLU A 98 -6.98 -13.96 23.78
C GLU A 98 -7.22 -13.47 25.20
N LYS A 99 -8.26 -13.97 25.87
CA LYS A 99 -8.60 -13.51 27.21
C LYS A 99 -7.43 -13.78 28.16
N LEU A 100 -6.78 -12.71 28.60
CA LEU A 100 -5.65 -12.77 29.51
C LEU A 100 -6.11 -13.18 30.92
N PRO A 101 -5.28 -13.92 31.69
CA PRO A 101 -5.61 -14.31 33.06
C PRO A 101 -5.52 -13.15 34.07
N TYR A 102 -5.19 -11.95 33.61
CA TYR A 102 -5.06 -10.73 34.40
C TYR A 102 -5.75 -9.55 33.70
N PRO A 103 -6.17 -8.51 34.44
CA PRO A 103 -6.73 -7.30 33.83
C PRO A 103 -5.67 -6.59 32.98
N SER A 104 -6.00 -6.33 31.72
CA SER A 104 -5.16 -5.55 30.81
C SER A 104 -5.99 -4.43 30.17
N GLN A 105 -5.38 -3.26 29.98
CA GLN A 105 -5.97 -2.16 29.20
C GLN A 105 -5.78 -2.36 27.68
N PHE A 106 -4.93 -3.31 27.28
CA PHE A 106 -4.58 -3.62 25.88
C PHE A 106 -5.44 -4.75 25.29
N GLN A 107 -6.63 -5.02 25.84
CA GLN A 107 -7.53 -6.07 25.34
C GLN A 107 -8.02 -5.83 23.90
N LEU A 108 -7.92 -4.59 23.43
CA LEU A 108 -8.34 -4.16 22.11
C LEU A 108 -7.16 -3.98 21.15
N ASP A 109 -5.96 -4.41 21.53
CA ASP A 109 -4.82 -4.39 20.61
C ASP A 109 -5.05 -5.40 19.48
N PRO A 110 -4.68 -5.04 18.24
CA PRO A 110 -4.77 -5.96 17.12
C PRO A 110 -3.72 -7.06 17.27
N VAL A 111 -4.15 -8.30 17.00
CA VAL A 111 -3.29 -9.48 16.97
C VAL A 111 -3.45 -10.19 15.65
N ILE A 112 -2.35 -10.41 14.96
CA ILE A 112 -2.27 -11.27 13.78
C ILE A 112 -2.36 -12.71 14.25
N LYS A 113 -3.42 -13.37 13.81
CA LYS A 113 -3.77 -14.74 14.21
C LYS A 113 -3.21 -15.75 13.26
N GLU A 114 -3.39 -15.49 11.98
CA GLU A 114 -2.82 -16.28 10.90
C GLU A 114 -2.31 -15.34 9.82
N GLU A 115 -1.22 -15.74 9.21
CA GLU A 115 -0.61 -15.05 8.08
C GLU A 115 -0.05 -16.14 7.18
N SER A 116 -0.22 -16.06 5.87
CA SER A 116 0.24 -17.12 4.99
C SER A 116 0.56 -16.61 3.61
N ILE A 117 1.57 -17.23 3.00
CA ILE A 117 1.96 -17.00 1.61
C ILE A 117 1.90 -18.34 0.88
N TRP A 118 1.28 -18.35 -0.29
CA TRP A 118 1.27 -19.47 -1.21
C TRP A 118 1.84 -19.06 -2.57
N LEU A 119 2.27 -20.03 -3.37
CA LEU A 119 2.50 -19.83 -4.80
C LEU A 119 1.17 -19.51 -5.51
N GLY A 120 1.15 -18.42 -6.26
CA GLY A 120 -0.01 -17.94 -7.02
C GLY A 120 -0.37 -18.86 -8.19
N GLY A 121 -1.61 -18.78 -8.67
CA GLY A 121 -2.14 -19.63 -9.75
C GLY A 121 -2.31 -21.11 -9.37
N GLN A 122 -2.01 -21.49 -8.13
CA GLN A 122 -2.32 -22.81 -7.57
C GLN A 122 -3.45 -22.65 -6.54
N HIS A 123 -4.28 -23.69 -6.37
CA HIS A 123 -5.22 -23.71 -5.27
C HIS A 123 -4.46 -23.70 -3.93
N ARG A 124 -5.04 -23.11 -2.88
CA ARG A 124 -4.49 -23.16 -1.52
C ARG A 124 -4.37 -24.61 -1.06
N ARG A 125 -3.15 -25.15 -1.09
CA ARG A 125 -2.83 -26.51 -0.68
C ARG A 125 -1.53 -26.53 0.11
N PRO A 126 -1.31 -27.52 0.99
CA PRO A 126 -0.10 -27.58 1.80
C PRO A 126 1.21 -27.56 1.00
N SER A 127 1.20 -28.12 -0.22
CA SER A 127 2.39 -28.14 -1.08
C SER A 127 2.70 -26.81 -1.76
N SER A 128 1.75 -25.87 -1.86
CA SER A 128 1.99 -24.53 -2.40
C SER A 128 2.24 -23.49 -1.30
N GLN A 129 2.10 -23.86 -0.02
CA GLN A 129 2.30 -22.95 1.11
C GLN A 129 3.80 -22.73 1.37
N LEU A 130 4.24 -21.49 1.19
CA LEU A 130 5.63 -21.07 1.34
C LEU A 130 5.93 -20.61 2.76
N MET A 131 4.95 -19.96 3.39
CA MET A 131 5.04 -19.47 4.76
C MET A 131 3.68 -19.59 5.43
N LYS A 132 3.70 -19.96 6.72
CA LYS A 132 2.55 -19.94 7.60
C LYS A 132 2.94 -19.38 8.96
N ARG A 133 2.28 -18.33 9.38
CA ARG A 133 2.23 -17.85 10.76
C ARG A 133 0.98 -18.37 11.44
N LYS A 134 1.11 -18.78 12.70
CA LYS A 134 0.00 -18.98 13.63
C LYS A 134 0.37 -18.33 14.96
N ASN A 135 -0.33 -17.26 15.33
CA ASN A 135 0.03 -16.36 16.43
C ASN A 135 1.51 -15.95 16.32
N GLN A 136 2.36 -16.24 17.31
CA GLN A 136 3.78 -15.88 17.32
C GLN A 136 4.72 -16.93 16.69
N ALA A 137 4.18 -18.02 16.16
CA ALA A 137 4.99 -19.06 15.51
C ALA A 137 4.91 -18.91 14.00
N VAL A 138 6.06 -18.85 13.33
CA VAL A 138 6.17 -18.84 11.86
C VAL A 138 6.91 -20.08 11.39
N PHE A 139 6.31 -20.75 10.42
CA PHE A 139 6.81 -21.93 9.74
C PHE A 139 7.05 -21.58 8.27
N LEU A 140 8.27 -21.76 7.80
CA LEU A 140 8.63 -21.49 6.40
C LEU A 140 9.84 -22.33 6.01
N ASN A 141 10.14 -22.38 4.72
CA ASN A 141 11.38 -22.97 4.22
C ASN A 141 12.41 -21.87 3.95
N ASN A 142 13.68 -22.14 4.23
CA ASN A 142 14.77 -21.26 3.78
C ASN A 142 15.11 -21.52 2.30
N VAL A 143 16.06 -20.75 1.75
CA VAL A 143 16.60 -20.93 0.39
C VAL A 143 17.17 -22.32 0.08
N HIS A 144 17.51 -23.12 1.11
CA HIS A 144 17.99 -24.50 0.96
C HIS A 144 16.85 -25.54 1.07
N HIS A 145 15.59 -25.08 1.11
CA HIS A 145 14.39 -25.89 1.30
C HIS A 145 14.31 -26.60 2.67
N GLU A 146 15.06 -26.13 3.65
CA GLU A 146 15.01 -26.64 5.01
C GLU A 146 13.87 -25.96 5.77
N LYS A 147 13.11 -26.74 6.55
CA LYS A 147 12.03 -26.21 7.39
C LYS A 147 12.63 -25.43 8.55
N VAL A 148 12.32 -24.14 8.61
CA VAL A 148 12.68 -23.24 9.69
C VAL A 148 11.42 -22.88 10.48
N THR A 149 11.55 -22.87 11.80
CA THR A 149 10.50 -22.40 12.70
C THR A 149 11.05 -21.25 13.54
N HIS A 150 10.39 -20.10 13.45
CA HIS A 150 10.62 -18.97 14.36
C HIS A 150 9.54 -19.00 15.42
N SER A 151 9.90 -19.03 16.70
CA SER A 151 8.96 -19.06 17.82
C SER A 151 9.41 -18.11 18.92
N GLY A 152 8.46 -17.35 19.49
CA GLY A 152 8.67 -16.59 20.73
C GLY A 152 9.35 -15.23 20.60
N THR A 153 9.75 -14.81 19.39
CA THR A 153 10.41 -13.51 19.14
C THR A 153 9.54 -12.54 18.34
N LEU A 154 8.39 -12.99 17.83
CA LEU A 154 7.54 -12.17 16.97
C LEU A 154 6.50 -11.40 17.78
N TYR A 155 6.44 -10.10 17.54
CA TYR A 155 5.36 -9.24 17.97
C TYR A 155 4.04 -9.71 17.36
N GLU A 156 3.02 -9.85 18.22
CA GLU A 156 1.69 -10.34 17.85
C GLU A 156 0.93 -9.38 16.94
N ASN A 157 1.21 -8.09 17.06
CA ASN A 157 0.47 -7.00 16.47
C ASN A 157 1.03 -6.52 15.13
N GLU A 158 2.09 -7.14 14.63
CA GLU A 158 2.76 -6.74 13.39
C GLU A 158 3.04 -7.93 12.47
N SER A 159 2.98 -7.68 11.16
CA SER A 159 3.14 -8.71 10.12
C SER A 159 4.54 -9.32 10.17
N VAL A 160 4.68 -10.55 9.65
CA VAL A 160 6.00 -11.16 9.41
C VAL A 160 6.90 -10.26 8.55
N PHE A 161 6.31 -9.43 7.68
CA PHE A 161 7.06 -8.53 6.81
C PHE A 161 7.87 -7.47 7.54
N GLY A 162 7.38 -6.99 8.70
CA GLY A 162 8.09 -6.04 9.55
C GLY A 162 9.12 -6.69 10.47
N GLN A 163 9.22 -8.03 10.48
CA GLN A 163 9.95 -8.78 11.51
C GLN A 163 10.97 -9.78 10.95
N LEU A 164 10.71 -10.37 9.78
CA LEU A 164 11.67 -11.19 9.04
C LEU A 164 12.24 -10.38 7.87
N GLY A 165 13.49 -9.97 8.03
CA GLY A 165 14.16 -8.97 7.21
C GLY A 165 15.20 -9.51 6.23
N GLU A 166 15.34 -10.83 6.09
CA GLU A 166 16.46 -11.48 5.41
C GLU A 166 16.11 -12.02 4.01
N PRO A 167 16.20 -11.21 2.92
CA PRO A 167 15.94 -11.67 1.55
C PRO A 167 16.79 -12.84 1.08
N HIS A 168 18.00 -12.99 1.62
CA HIS A 168 18.91 -14.07 1.28
C HIS A 168 18.52 -15.40 1.93
N LEU A 169 17.68 -15.39 2.98
CA LEU A 169 17.15 -16.61 3.61
C LEU A 169 15.71 -16.89 3.17
N TYR A 170 14.91 -15.84 2.98
CA TYR A 170 13.47 -15.90 2.70
C TYR A 170 13.10 -15.01 1.50
N PRO A 171 13.51 -15.40 0.28
CA PRO A 171 13.30 -14.58 -0.90
C PRO A 171 11.82 -14.43 -1.25
N GLU A 172 10.99 -15.46 -1.08
CA GLU A 172 9.56 -15.41 -1.40
C GLU A 172 8.79 -14.46 -0.46
N VAL A 173 9.12 -14.48 0.84
CA VAL A 173 8.57 -13.52 1.81
C VAL A 173 8.98 -12.11 1.44
N SER A 174 10.26 -11.91 1.08
CA SER A 174 10.78 -10.59 0.69
C SER A 174 10.17 -10.09 -0.61
N GLN A 175 9.99 -10.95 -1.62
CA GLN A 175 9.35 -10.59 -2.88
C GLN A 175 7.88 -10.23 -2.68
N MET A 176 7.16 -11.00 -1.86
CA MET A 176 5.78 -10.67 -1.51
C MET A 176 5.69 -9.33 -0.78
N ARG A 177 6.58 -9.09 0.20
CA ARG A 177 6.68 -7.81 0.90
C ARG A 177 6.89 -6.65 -0.08
N GLU A 178 7.88 -6.74 -0.96
CA GLU A 178 8.19 -5.68 -1.91
C GLU A 178 7.05 -5.48 -2.94
N SER A 179 6.35 -6.54 -3.33
CA SER A 179 5.13 -6.43 -4.16
C SER A 179 4.07 -5.53 -3.51
N LEU A 180 3.77 -5.76 -2.23
CA LEU A 180 2.83 -4.93 -1.45
C LEU A 180 3.37 -3.51 -1.18
N ARG A 181 4.66 -3.39 -0.84
CA ARG A 181 5.32 -2.10 -0.60
C ARG A 181 5.38 -1.25 -1.85
N ASN A 182 5.33 -1.83 -3.04
CA ASN A 182 5.32 -1.12 -4.31
C ASN A 182 3.96 -0.55 -4.72
N TRP A 183 2.88 -0.86 -3.98
CA TRP A 183 1.60 -0.21 -4.21
C TRP A 183 1.68 1.28 -3.87
N ARG A 184 0.98 2.10 -4.67
CA ARG A 184 0.94 3.55 -4.53
C ARG A 184 -0.49 4.00 -4.33
N PHE A 185 -0.63 4.98 -3.47
CA PHE A 185 -1.90 5.45 -2.96
C PHE A 185 -1.94 6.96 -3.16
N TYR A 186 -2.73 7.41 -4.13
CA TYR A 186 -2.97 8.82 -4.40
C TYR A 186 -4.41 9.11 -4.03
N HIS A 187 -4.61 9.95 -3.01
CA HIS A 187 -5.93 10.32 -2.53
C HIS A 187 -6.36 11.66 -3.11
N GLU A 188 -5.56 12.67 -2.82
CA GLU A 188 -5.73 14.03 -3.25
C GLU A 188 -4.35 14.67 -3.32
N PHE A 189 -4.17 15.53 -4.31
CA PHE A 189 -3.03 16.42 -4.36
C PHE A 189 -3.51 17.79 -3.94
N SER A 190 -2.95 18.34 -2.87
CA SER A 190 -3.21 19.74 -2.54
C SER A 190 -2.61 20.59 -3.66
N VAL A 191 -3.45 21.38 -4.34
CA VAL A 191 -2.98 22.35 -5.35
C VAL A 191 -2.90 23.76 -4.78
N SER A 192 -3.27 23.97 -3.52
CA SER A 192 -3.20 25.28 -2.86
C SER A 192 -1.79 25.89 -2.92
N SER A 193 -1.71 27.22 -2.82
CA SER A 193 -0.45 27.97 -2.88
C SER A 193 0.62 27.51 -1.88
N GLY A 194 0.23 26.94 -0.74
CA GLY A 194 1.13 26.40 0.28
C GLY A 194 1.47 24.91 0.14
N SER A 195 1.04 24.25 -0.93
CA SER A 195 1.26 22.82 -1.12
C SER A 195 2.72 22.46 -1.34
N ALA A 196 3.12 21.29 -0.85
CA ALA A 196 4.45 20.71 -1.09
C ALA A 196 4.74 20.51 -2.59
N ILE A 197 3.73 20.31 -3.42
CA ILE A 197 3.88 20.17 -4.88
C ILE A 197 4.42 21.45 -5.53
N ARG A 198 4.06 22.62 -4.99
CA ARG A 198 4.48 23.92 -5.52
C ARG A 198 5.83 24.38 -4.95
N ALA A 199 6.31 23.74 -3.89
CA ALA A 199 7.53 24.14 -3.21
C ALA A 199 8.78 23.64 -3.95
N PRO A 200 9.87 24.43 -3.99
CA PRO A 200 11.16 23.94 -4.45
C PRO A 200 11.65 22.80 -3.55
N GLN A 201 11.96 21.66 -4.17
CA GLN A 201 12.33 20.42 -3.49
C GLN A 201 13.80 20.11 -3.67
N VAL A 202 14.41 19.35 -2.77
CA VAL A 202 15.78 18.85 -2.99
C VAL A 202 15.76 17.88 -4.16
N GLY A 203 16.66 18.08 -5.14
CA GLY A 203 16.75 17.21 -6.30
C GLY A 203 17.32 15.84 -5.94
N PHE A 204 16.56 14.78 -6.19
CA PHE A 204 17.02 13.40 -6.16
C PHE A 204 16.27 12.59 -7.22
N ARG A 205 16.85 11.48 -7.70
CA ARG A 205 16.15 10.62 -8.65
C ARG A 205 15.03 9.85 -7.95
N SER A 206 13.82 9.95 -8.49
CA SER A 206 12.64 9.32 -7.93
C SER A 206 11.77 8.76 -9.05
N PRO A 207 11.76 7.45 -9.32
CA PRO A 207 10.94 6.87 -10.39
C PRO A 207 9.45 6.80 -10.05
N VAL A 208 9.05 7.32 -8.89
CA VAL A 208 7.72 7.15 -8.30
C VAL A 208 7.28 8.48 -7.72
N LEU A 209 6.06 8.93 -8.06
CA LEU A 209 5.44 10.09 -7.42
C LEU A 209 5.04 9.77 -5.97
N ALA A 210 5.36 10.66 -5.05
CA ALA A 210 4.94 10.59 -3.65
C ALA A 210 3.42 10.76 -3.54
N SER A 211 2.81 10.19 -2.51
CA SER A 211 1.36 10.24 -2.31
C SER A 211 0.81 11.66 -2.13
N ASP A 212 1.64 12.59 -1.66
CA ASP A 212 1.35 14.02 -1.50
C ASP A 212 1.86 14.88 -2.68
N GLY A 213 2.54 14.24 -3.64
CA GLY A 213 3.14 14.88 -4.81
C GLY A 213 4.37 15.75 -4.52
N ALA A 214 4.89 15.76 -3.30
CA ALA A 214 6.01 16.65 -2.92
C ALA A 214 7.26 16.45 -3.81
N ASN A 215 7.43 15.26 -4.40
CA ASN A 215 8.54 14.95 -5.28
C ASN A 215 8.22 15.12 -6.80
N LEU A 216 7.18 15.88 -7.17
CA LEU A 216 6.70 15.97 -8.56
C LEU A 216 7.80 16.29 -9.57
N THR A 217 8.60 17.33 -9.32
CA THR A 217 9.68 17.74 -10.23
C THR A 217 10.78 16.69 -10.32
N ALA A 218 11.14 16.06 -9.20
CA ALA A 218 12.09 14.95 -9.19
C ALA A 218 11.58 13.75 -9.99
N ALA A 219 10.29 13.41 -9.87
CA ALA A 219 9.67 12.34 -10.64
C ALA A 219 9.63 12.65 -12.14
N PHE A 220 9.22 13.87 -12.51
CA PHE A 220 9.26 14.35 -13.89
C PHE A 220 10.68 14.25 -14.48
N GLN A 221 11.67 14.82 -13.80
CA GLN A 221 13.06 14.83 -14.28
C GLN A 221 13.65 13.41 -14.39
N THR A 222 13.22 12.49 -13.52
CA THR A 222 13.64 11.09 -13.59
C THR A 222 13.09 10.40 -14.85
N ILE A 223 11.85 10.70 -15.24
CA ILE A 223 11.27 10.16 -16.50
C ILE A 223 12.00 10.74 -17.70
N VAL A 224 12.34 12.04 -17.68
CA VAL A 224 13.12 12.70 -18.74
C VAL A 224 14.50 12.05 -18.91
N GLU A 225 15.21 11.76 -17.81
CA GLU A 225 16.58 11.25 -17.89
C GLU A 225 16.69 9.76 -18.23
N ILE A 226 15.81 8.93 -17.66
CA ILE A 226 15.96 7.46 -17.71
C ILE A 226 14.66 6.71 -18.06
N GLY A 227 13.56 7.43 -18.27
CA GLY A 227 12.26 6.86 -18.61
C GLY A 227 11.89 7.06 -20.08
N ASP A 228 10.59 7.13 -20.35
CA ASP A 228 10.05 7.39 -21.69
C ASP A 228 9.71 8.87 -21.84
N GLU A 229 10.74 9.68 -22.11
CA GLU A 229 10.61 11.13 -22.32
C GLU A 229 9.63 11.45 -23.46
N LEU A 230 9.69 10.71 -24.57
CA LEU A 230 8.85 10.97 -25.74
C LEU A 230 7.37 10.76 -25.43
N LEU A 231 7.03 9.67 -24.72
CA LEU A 231 5.65 9.44 -24.27
C LEU A 231 5.19 10.53 -23.29
N LEU A 232 6.04 10.91 -22.34
CA LEU A 232 5.74 11.97 -21.36
C LEU A 232 5.42 13.29 -22.06
N MET A 233 6.30 13.75 -22.96
CA MET A 233 6.13 15.02 -23.67
C MET A 233 4.89 14.99 -24.56
N ARG A 234 4.62 13.86 -25.23
CA ARG A 234 3.39 13.70 -26.03
C ARG A 234 2.12 13.79 -25.18
N ILE A 235 2.09 13.16 -24.00
CA ILE A 235 0.94 13.24 -23.09
C ILE A 235 0.74 14.69 -22.60
N LEU A 236 1.82 15.37 -22.25
CA LEU A 236 1.77 16.76 -21.77
C LEU A 236 1.31 17.73 -22.87
N ASP A 237 1.79 17.57 -24.10
CA ASP A 237 1.34 18.39 -25.24
C ASP A 237 -0.17 18.21 -25.52
N GLN A 238 -0.68 16.97 -25.40
CA GLN A 238 -2.12 16.70 -25.54
C GLN A 238 -2.94 17.30 -24.39
N ALA A 239 -2.42 17.27 -23.16
CA ALA A 239 -3.12 17.78 -21.98
C ALA A 239 -3.06 19.31 -21.87
N PHE A 240 -1.95 19.91 -22.28
CA PHE A 240 -1.66 21.35 -22.18
C PHE A 240 -1.09 21.90 -23.50
N PRO A 241 -1.90 22.03 -24.56
CA PRO A 241 -1.42 22.53 -25.85
C PRO A 241 -0.74 23.90 -25.74
N GLY A 242 0.41 24.06 -26.41
CA GLY A 242 1.20 25.29 -26.39
C GLY A 242 1.92 25.56 -25.06
N CYS A 243 2.01 24.55 -24.18
CA CYS A 243 2.78 24.61 -22.94
C CYS A 243 3.92 23.58 -22.98
N VAL A 244 5.11 23.99 -22.55
CA VAL A 244 6.28 23.12 -22.37
C VAL A 244 6.67 23.14 -20.90
N PHE A 245 6.78 21.95 -20.34
CA PHE A 245 7.11 21.73 -18.95
C PHE A 245 8.56 21.27 -18.81
N TYR A 246 9.29 21.79 -17.83
CA TYR A 246 10.68 21.39 -17.57
C TYR A 246 11.06 21.55 -16.10
N SER A 247 12.13 20.88 -15.67
CA SER A 247 12.72 21.07 -14.35
C SER A 247 13.77 22.17 -14.40
N ASP A 248 13.64 23.20 -13.56
CA ASP A 248 14.78 24.06 -13.20
C ASP A 248 15.54 23.45 -12.02
N ASN A 249 16.87 23.59 -12.03
CA ASN A 249 17.75 23.14 -10.96
C ASN A 249 18.67 24.27 -10.52
N THR A 250 18.15 25.10 -9.62
CA THR A 250 18.91 26.18 -9.00
C THR A 250 19.47 25.72 -7.65
N GLY A 251 20.78 25.49 -7.59
CA GLY A 251 21.48 25.16 -6.33
C GLY A 251 21.12 23.78 -5.74
N GLY A 252 20.78 22.80 -6.59
CA GLY A 252 20.38 21.46 -6.15
C GLY A 252 18.92 21.37 -5.72
N ARG A 253 18.14 22.44 -5.91
CA ARG A 253 16.70 22.43 -5.69
C ARG A 253 15.96 22.40 -7.02
N PHE A 254 15.13 21.38 -7.17
CA PHE A 254 14.29 21.21 -8.35
C PHE A 254 13.02 22.03 -8.21
N ARG A 255 12.62 22.67 -9.29
CA ARG A 255 11.36 23.41 -9.43
C ARG A 255 10.72 23.10 -10.78
N MET A 256 9.41 22.87 -10.77
CA MET A 256 8.67 22.67 -12.00
C MET A 256 8.45 24.02 -12.70
N MET A 257 8.82 24.13 -13.97
CA MET A 257 8.64 25.34 -14.76
C MET A 257 7.69 25.07 -15.93
N MET A 258 6.95 26.09 -16.34
CA MET A 258 6.08 26.03 -17.51
C MET A 258 6.37 27.21 -18.44
N GLN A 259 6.83 26.91 -19.65
CA GLN A 259 6.88 27.88 -20.75
C GLN A 259 5.58 27.78 -21.54
N ARG A 260 4.90 28.91 -21.78
CA ARG A 260 3.68 28.95 -22.59
C ARG A 260 3.87 29.84 -23.81
N GLU A 261 3.35 29.41 -24.96
CA GLU A 261 3.32 30.24 -26.17
C GLU A 261 2.59 31.56 -25.90
N GLY A 262 3.19 32.67 -26.34
CA GLY A 262 2.67 34.02 -26.11
C GLY A 262 3.10 34.67 -24.78
N LEU A 263 3.74 33.94 -23.86
CA LEU A 263 4.37 34.53 -22.67
C LEU A 263 5.88 34.66 -22.85
N SER A 264 6.42 35.83 -22.47
CA SER A 264 7.86 36.12 -22.60
C SER A 264 8.72 35.49 -21.49
N SER A 265 8.11 35.21 -20.32
CA SER A 265 8.79 34.63 -19.17
C SER A 265 8.18 33.26 -18.83
N PRO A 266 8.99 32.27 -18.44
CA PRO A 266 8.49 31.02 -17.89
C PRO A 266 7.74 31.27 -16.58
N LEU A 267 6.72 30.45 -16.31
CA LEU A 267 5.92 30.48 -15.11
C LEU A 267 6.47 29.53 -14.05
N GLU A 268 6.50 29.99 -12.81
CA GLU A 268 6.85 29.20 -11.63
C GLU A 268 5.63 28.47 -11.05
N PRO A 269 5.81 27.45 -10.19
CA PRO A 269 4.68 26.71 -9.61
C PRO A 269 3.72 27.59 -8.80
N ALA A 270 4.19 28.71 -8.25
CA ALA A 270 3.36 29.67 -7.54
C ALA A 270 2.35 30.37 -8.48
N GLU A 271 2.64 30.44 -9.77
CA GLU A 271 1.83 31.12 -10.79
C GLU A 271 0.91 30.15 -11.55
N PHE A 272 1.00 28.84 -11.29
CA PHE A 272 0.14 27.86 -11.92
C PHE A 272 -1.31 28.05 -11.46
N SER A 273 -2.24 28.05 -12.41
CA SER A 273 -3.67 28.07 -12.14
C SER A 273 -4.09 26.78 -11.43
N ASP A 274 -5.01 26.90 -10.48
CA ASP A 274 -5.68 25.76 -9.83
C ASP A 274 -6.78 25.13 -10.70
N GLY A 275 -7.17 25.81 -11.79
CA GLY A 275 -8.21 25.40 -12.73
C GLY A 275 -8.12 26.11 -14.07
#